data_AF-A0A2I0L202-F1
#
_entry.id   AF-A0A2I0L202-F1
#
_cell.length_a   1.000
_cell.length_b   1.000
_cell.length_c   1.000
_cell.angle_alpha   90.00
_cell.angle_beta   90.00
_cell.angle_gamma   90.00
#
_symmetry.space_group_name_H-M   'P 1'
#
loop_
_entity.id
_entity.type
_entity.pdbx_description
1 polymer ?
#
loop_
_entity_poly.entity_id
_entity_poly.type
_entity_poly.pdbx_seq_one_letter_code
_entity_poly.pdbx_strand_id
1 'polypeptide(L)'
;MGINSSVALFSLWVVALSLVLEGSCIGKALGTTVTYDSRALVIDGKRRVLQSGSIHYPRSTPEVWPELIRKAKEGGLDVIESYVFWNYHEPVRGQYYFEGRFDLVRFVKMVKEAGLFVHLRIGPYACAEWNYGCIQLFFLF
;
A
#
# COMPACT_ATOMS: atom_id res chain seq x y z
N MET A 1 47.70 12.44 36.83
CA MET A 1 47.41 11.40 35.83
C MET A 1 46.67 12.05 34.67
N GLY A 2 47.40 12.41 33.62
CA GLY A 2 46.83 13.06 32.43
C GLY A 2 46.16 12.03 31.54
N ILE A 3 44.93 12.31 31.11
CA ILE A 3 44.22 11.47 30.15
C ILE A 3 44.98 11.57 28.82
N ASN A 4 45.42 10.43 28.29
CA ASN A 4 46.19 10.37 27.04
C ASN A 4 45.35 10.95 25.89
N SER A 5 45.89 11.89 25.10
CA SER A 5 45.17 12.63 24.05
C SER A 5 44.55 11.70 22.99
N SER A 6 45.18 10.54 22.75
CA SER A 6 44.63 9.49 21.88
C SER A 6 43.34 8.86 22.42
N VAL A 7 43.19 8.77 23.75
CA VAL A 7 41.98 8.24 24.40
C VAL A 7 40.84 9.27 24.31
N ALA A 8 41.15 10.56 24.44
CA ALA A 8 40.17 11.64 24.27
C ALA A 8 39.63 11.70 22.83
N LEU A 9 40.51 11.58 21.83
CA LEU A 9 40.11 11.55 20.42
C LEU A 9 39.25 10.31 20.09
N PHE A 10 39.62 9.14 20.60
CA PHE A 10 38.82 7.92 20.42
C PHE A 10 37.42 8.05 21.06
N SER A 11 37.34 8.64 22.24
CA SER A 11 36.07 8.91 22.94
C SER A 11 35.16 9.84 22.14
N LEU A 12 35.74 10.89 21.53
CA LEU A 12 35.02 11.83 20.66
C LEU A 12 34.45 11.16 19.40
N TRP A 13 35.22 10.26 18.78
CA TRP A 13 34.76 9.50 17.62
C TRP A 13 33.64 8.51 17.96
N VAL A 14 33.72 7.86 19.12
CA VAL A 14 32.65 6.96 19.60
C VAL A 14 31.36 7.74 19.87
N VAL A 15 31.45 8.91 20.52
CA VAL A 15 30.28 9.77 20.78
C VAL A 15 29.68 10.30 19.46
N ALA A 16 30.52 10.72 18.51
CA ALA A 16 30.06 11.16 17.19
C ALA A 16 29.37 10.01 16.42
N LEU A 17 29.90 8.79 16.49
CA LEU A 17 29.31 7.61 15.86
C LEU A 17 27.98 7.22 16.52
N SER A 18 27.89 7.29 17.85
CA SER A 18 26.64 7.08 18.60
C SER A 18 25.56 8.10 18.23
N LEU A 19 25.91 9.38 18.10
CA LEU A 19 24.97 10.43 17.67
C LEU A 19 24.47 10.23 16.23
N VAL A 20 25.34 9.74 15.33
CA VAL A 20 24.95 9.40 13.95
C VAL A 20 24.03 8.17 13.92
N LEU A 21 24.30 7.17 14.77
CA LEU A 21 23.46 5.97 14.89
C LEU A 21 22.09 6.27 15.50
N GLU A 22 22.02 7.15 16.51
CA GLU A 22 20.77 7.59 17.14
C GLU A 22 19.92 8.46 16.19
N GLY A 23 20.56 9.27 15.33
CA GLY A 23 19.89 10.05 14.29
C GLY A 23 19.24 9.22 13.18
N SER A 24 19.70 7.99 12.96
CA SER A 24 19.15 7.07 11.95
C SER A 24 17.84 6.40 12.40
N CYS A 25 17.58 6.35 13.71
CA CYS A 25 16.51 5.52 14.29
C CYS A 25 15.19 6.26 14.56
N ILE A 26 15.04 7.53 14.21
CA ILE A 26 13.71 8.17 14.14
C ILE A 26 13.06 7.76 12.82
N GLY A 27 12.77 6.47 12.69
CA GLY A 27 11.77 5.98 11.75
C GLY A 27 10.42 6.56 12.18
N LYS A 28 10.10 7.77 11.73
CA LYS A 28 8.74 8.30 11.85
C LYS A 28 7.83 7.25 11.24
N ALA A 29 6.91 6.69 12.02
CA ALA A 29 5.73 6.04 11.49
C ALA A 29 4.89 7.12 10.80
N LEU A 30 5.32 7.52 9.60
CA LEU A 30 4.71 8.61 8.85
C LEU A 30 3.51 8.02 8.12
N GLY A 31 2.38 7.97 8.80
CA GLY A 31 1.10 7.82 8.11
C GLY A 31 0.91 8.99 7.15
N THR A 32 0.48 8.71 5.93
CA THR A 32 0.11 9.75 4.96
C THR A 32 -1.07 10.54 5.53
N THR A 33 -0.92 11.86 5.63
CA THR A 33 -2.02 12.71 6.12
C THR A 33 -2.95 13.02 4.97
N VAL A 34 -4.20 12.58 5.07
CA VAL A 34 -5.24 12.82 4.06
C VAL A 34 -6.33 13.69 4.67
N THR A 35 -6.53 14.86 4.09
CA THR A 35 -7.63 15.79 4.41
C THR A 35 -8.29 16.26 3.11
N TYR A 36 -9.26 17.15 3.19
CA TYR A 36 -9.92 17.72 2.02
C TYR A 36 -10.38 19.15 2.29
N ASP A 37 -10.54 19.91 1.22
CA ASP A 37 -11.22 21.19 1.24
C ASP A 37 -12.36 21.20 0.21
N SER A 38 -13.01 22.36 0.03
CA SER A 38 -14.14 22.51 -0.90
C SER A 38 -13.85 22.15 -2.37
N ARG A 39 -12.59 21.99 -2.78
CA ARG A 39 -12.21 21.75 -4.18
C ARG A 39 -11.25 20.59 -4.41
N ALA A 40 -10.57 20.06 -3.38
CA ALA A 40 -9.55 19.04 -3.58
C ALA A 40 -9.31 18.15 -2.35
N LEU A 41 -8.76 16.97 -2.61
CA LEU A 41 -8.07 16.17 -1.59
C LEU A 41 -6.71 16.80 -1.31
N VAL A 42 -6.30 16.78 -0.05
CA VAL A 42 -5.00 17.29 0.41
C VAL A 42 -4.23 16.12 1.01
N ILE A 43 -3.20 15.68 0.30
CA ILE A 43 -2.36 14.55 0.68
C ILE A 43 -0.98 15.07 1.03
N ASP A 44 -0.55 14.87 2.28
CA ASP A 44 0.70 15.40 2.85
C ASP A 44 0.87 16.91 2.59
N GLY A 45 -0.20 17.66 2.84
CA GLY A 45 -0.26 19.12 2.67
C GLY A 45 -0.36 19.59 1.21
N LYS A 46 -0.33 18.68 0.22
CA LYS A 46 -0.43 19.02 -1.20
C LYS A 46 -1.84 18.79 -1.70
N ARG A 47 -2.48 19.85 -2.23
CA ARG A 47 -3.78 19.77 -2.91
C ARG A 47 -3.61 19.01 -4.22
N ARG A 48 -4.46 18.00 -4.46
CA ARG A 48 -4.40 17.13 -5.64
C ARG A 48 -5.80 16.86 -6.17
N VAL A 49 -5.92 16.85 -7.50
CA VAL A 49 -7.03 16.21 -8.20
C VAL A 49 -6.51 14.86 -8.65
N LEU A 50 -7.09 13.77 -8.12
CA LEU A 50 -6.62 12.42 -8.38
C LEU A 50 -7.31 11.85 -9.61
N GLN A 51 -6.53 11.32 -10.55
CA GLN A 51 -7.05 10.51 -11.64
C GLN A 51 -7.00 9.03 -11.27
N SER A 52 -8.16 8.38 -11.26
CA SER A 52 -8.26 6.96 -10.91
C SER A 52 -8.67 6.10 -12.10
N GLY A 53 -8.09 4.91 -12.19
CA GLY A 53 -8.50 3.88 -13.13
C GLY A 53 -8.60 2.51 -12.45
N SER A 54 -9.57 1.70 -12.87
CA SER A 54 -9.87 0.43 -12.22
C SER A 54 -9.04 -0.72 -12.79
N ILE A 55 -8.37 -1.47 -11.92
CA ILE A 55 -7.71 -2.74 -12.24
C ILE A 55 -8.13 -3.76 -11.19
N HIS A 56 -8.92 -4.76 -11.58
CA HIS A 56 -9.37 -5.82 -10.68
C HIS A 56 -8.33 -6.95 -10.67
N TYR A 57 -7.54 -7.05 -9.61
CA TYR A 57 -6.43 -8.01 -9.52
C TYR A 57 -6.83 -9.47 -9.85
N PRO A 58 -8.02 -9.99 -9.48
CA PRO A 58 -8.38 -11.38 -9.81
C PRO A 58 -8.71 -11.63 -11.28
N ARG A 59 -8.94 -10.56 -12.07
CA ARG A 59 -9.23 -10.67 -13.51
C ARG A 59 -7.97 -10.84 -14.36
N SER A 60 -6.78 -10.76 -13.76
CA SER A 60 -5.50 -10.98 -14.41
C SER A 60 -4.60 -11.84 -13.53
N THR A 61 -3.43 -12.25 -14.02
CA THR A 61 -2.50 -13.07 -13.25
C THR A 61 -1.43 -12.22 -12.56
N PRO A 62 -0.79 -12.72 -11.48
CA PRO A 62 0.27 -11.99 -10.80
C PRO A 62 1.44 -11.57 -11.68
N GLU A 63 1.71 -12.33 -12.74
CA GLU A 63 2.81 -12.08 -13.67
C GLU A 63 2.55 -10.86 -14.55
N VAL A 64 1.28 -10.52 -14.82
CA VAL A 64 0.91 -9.38 -15.67
C VAL A 64 0.59 -8.11 -14.88
N TRP A 65 0.38 -8.20 -13.55
CA TRP A 65 0.11 -7.02 -12.73
C TRP A 65 1.17 -5.92 -12.84
N PRO A 66 2.49 -6.21 -12.84
CA PRO A 66 3.50 -5.15 -12.97
C PRO A 66 3.33 -4.33 -14.25
N GLU A 67 3.02 -5.00 -15.36
CA GLU A 67 2.83 -4.35 -16.66
C GLU A 67 1.55 -3.50 -16.69
N LEU A 68 0.46 -4.00 -16.11
CA LEU A 68 -0.80 -3.24 -16.00
C LEU A 68 -0.62 -1.98 -15.14
N ILE A 69 0.06 -2.12 -14.00
CA ILE A 69 0.36 -1.02 -13.07
C ILE A 69 1.27 0.02 -13.74
N ARG A 70 2.30 -0.44 -14.47
CA ARG A 70 3.21 0.44 -15.23
C ARG A 70 2.46 1.25 -16.28
N LYS A 71 1.63 0.59 -17.09
CA LYS A 71 0.81 1.26 -18.11
C LYS A 71 -0.18 2.25 -17.51
N ALA A 72 -0.81 1.91 -16.38
CA ALA A 72 -1.69 2.82 -15.66
C ALA A 72 -0.95 4.11 -15.23
N LYS A 73 0.26 3.95 -14.66
CA LYS A 73 1.10 5.08 -14.27
C LYS A 73 1.54 5.93 -15.46
N GLU A 74 2.00 5.30 -16.53
CA GLU A 74 2.40 5.99 -17.77
C GLU A 74 1.23 6.69 -18.46
N GLY A 75 0.02 6.16 -18.30
CA GLY A 75 -1.23 6.79 -18.72
C GLY A 75 -1.65 8.00 -17.88
N GLY A 76 -0.89 8.35 -16.84
CA GLY A 76 -1.14 9.53 -16.01
C GLY A 76 -2.08 9.29 -14.83
N LEU A 77 -2.39 8.04 -14.48
CA LEU A 77 -3.19 7.75 -13.30
C LEU A 77 -2.39 8.00 -12.02
N ASP A 78 -3.05 8.53 -11.00
CA ASP A 78 -2.52 8.68 -9.64
C ASP A 78 -2.96 7.52 -8.73
N VAL A 79 -4.11 6.91 -9.05
CA VAL A 79 -4.79 5.94 -8.17
C VAL A 79 -5.25 4.73 -8.98
N ILE A 80 -4.94 3.54 -8.50
CA ILE A 80 -5.57 2.30 -8.98
C ILE A 80 -6.76 1.97 -8.08
N GLU A 81 -7.95 1.89 -8.68
CA GLU A 81 -9.15 1.37 -8.02
C GLU A 81 -9.20 -0.16 -8.16
N SER A 82 -9.58 -0.86 -7.09
CA SER A 82 -9.88 -2.29 -7.17
C SER A 82 -10.99 -2.71 -6.21
N TYR A 83 -11.89 -3.59 -6.67
CA TYR A 83 -12.80 -4.31 -5.78
C TYR A 83 -12.08 -5.44 -5.05
N VAL A 84 -12.54 -5.75 -3.84
CA VAL A 84 -12.16 -6.96 -3.11
C VAL A 84 -13.27 -8.00 -3.23
N PHE A 85 -12.95 -9.15 -3.81
CA PHE A 85 -13.92 -10.19 -4.21
C PHE A 85 -14.15 -11.18 -3.07
N TRP A 86 -15.10 -10.87 -2.18
CA TRP A 86 -15.32 -11.62 -0.93
C TRP A 86 -15.48 -13.13 -1.14
N ASN A 87 -16.29 -13.57 -2.10
CA ASN A 87 -16.51 -14.98 -2.39
C ASN A 87 -15.23 -15.81 -2.64
N TYR A 88 -14.17 -15.20 -3.14
CA TYR A 88 -12.87 -15.87 -3.33
C TYR A 88 -11.93 -15.74 -2.13
N HIS A 89 -12.11 -14.70 -1.32
CA HIS A 89 -11.36 -14.52 -0.09
C HIS A 89 -11.92 -15.31 1.07
N GLU A 90 -13.18 -15.72 1.04
CA GLU A 90 -13.81 -16.59 2.05
C GLU A 90 -14.66 -17.68 1.35
N PRO A 91 -14.02 -18.64 0.67
CA PRO A 91 -14.73 -19.72 -0.04
C PRO A 91 -15.53 -20.62 0.92
N VAL A 92 -15.03 -20.80 2.15
CA VAL A 92 -15.70 -21.49 3.24
C VAL A 92 -15.78 -20.53 4.42
N ARG A 93 -16.92 -20.49 5.11
CA ARG A 93 -17.16 -19.55 6.22
C ARG A 93 -16.04 -19.66 7.27
N GLY A 94 -15.40 -18.54 7.56
CA GLY A 94 -14.26 -18.43 8.49
C GLY A 94 -12.92 -18.92 7.95
N GLN A 95 -12.83 -19.38 6.70
CA GLN A 95 -11.57 -19.80 6.06
C GLN A 95 -11.17 -18.80 4.98
N TYR A 96 -10.11 -18.05 5.25
CA TYR A 96 -9.67 -16.98 4.36
C TYR A 96 -8.55 -17.42 3.40
N TYR A 97 -8.60 -16.89 2.18
CA TYR A 97 -7.62 -17.17 1.12
C TYR A 97 -7.08 -15.89 0.49
N PHE A 98 -5.75 -15.72 0.51
CA PHE A 98 -5.03 -14.54 -0.01
C PHE A 98 -3.79 -14.92 -0.81
N GLU A 99 -3.83 -16.03 -1.53
CA GLU A 99 -2.69 -16.55 -2.28
C GLU A 99 -2.89 -16.46 -3.80
N GLY A 100 -1.80 -16.63 -4.54
CA GLY A 100 -1.80 -16.67 -6.01
C GLY A 100 -2.42 -15.41 -6.62
N ARG A 101 -3.42 -15.57 -7.50
CA ARG A 101 -4.12 -14.43 -8.14
C ARG A 101 -5.06 -13.67 -7.21
N PHE A 102 -5.31 -14.19 -6.01
CA PHE A 102 -6.13 -13.55 -4.99
C PHE A 102 -5.26 -12.93 -3.90
N ASP A 103 -3.95 -12.80 -4.13
CA ASP A 103 -3.05 -12.11 -3.21
C ASP A 103 -3.22 -10.58 -3.32
N LEU A 104 -4.24 -10.09 -2.61
CA LEU A 104 -4.55 -8.66 -2.48
C LEU A 104 -3.38 -7.89 -1.88
N VAL A 105 -2.67 -8.48 -0.91
CA VAL A 105 -1.59 -7.81 -0.18
C VAL A 105 -0.42 -7.55 -1.12
N ARG A 106 0.00 -8.55 -1.89
CA ARG A 106 1.04 -8.40 -2.91
C ARG A 106 0.63 -7.40 -3.97
N PHE A 107 -0.61 -7.45 -4.47
CA PHE A 107 -1.13 -6.46 -5.42
C PHE A 107 -0.99 -5.03 -4.89
N VAL A 108 -1.49 -4.75 -3.68
CA VAL A 108 -1.42 -3.42 -3.05
C VAL A 108 0.03 -2.97 -2.83
N LYS A 109 0.93 -3.87 -2.44
CA LYS A 109 2.35 -3.57 -2.29
C LYS A 109 3.00 -3.15 -3.61
N MET A 110 2.71 -3.85 -4.71
CA MET A 110 3.24 -3.47 -6.03
C MET A 110 2.71 -2.12 -6.51
N VAL A 111 1.43 -1.82 -6.26
CA VAL A 111 0.88 -0.49 -6.58
C VAL A 111 1.60 0.61 -5.78
N LYS A 112 1.85 0.37 -4.49
CA LYS A 112 2.63 1.28 -3.64
C LYS A 112 4.08 1.44 -4.14
N GLU A 113 4.74 0.35 -4.52
CA GLU A 113 6.10 0.37 -5.08
C GLU A 113 6.17 1.15 -6.39
N ALA A 114 5.12 1.09 -7.21
CA ALA A 114 4.98 1.93 -8.39
C ALA A 114 4.73 3.40 -8.05
N GLY A 115 4.50 3.77 -6.79
CA GLY A 115 4.27 5.15 -6.35
C GLY A 115 2.85 5.66 -6.64
N LEU A 116 1.90 4.75 -6.81
CA LEU A 116 0.48 5.05 -7.01
C LEU A 116 -0.28 4.85 -5.69
N PHE A 117 -1.40 5.55 -5.54
CA PHE A 117 -2.36 5.27 -4.46
C PHE A 117 -3.27 4.09 -4.84
N VAL A 118 -3.91 3.50 -3.83
CA VAL A 118 -4.92 2.45 -4.03
C VAL A 118 -6.25 2.91 -3.45
N HIS A 119 -7.31 2.80 -4.24
CA HIS A 119 -8.69 2.92 -3.77
C HIS A 119 -9.32 1.51 -3.72
N LEU A 120 -9.38 0.92 -2.52
CA LEU A 120 -10.02 -0.39 -2.33
C LEU A 120 -11.51 -0.23 -2.08
N ARG A 121 -12.30 -0.88 -2.94
CA ARG A 121 -13.75 -1.00 -2.78
C ARG A 121 -14.04 -2.36 -2.18
N ILE A 122 -13.97 -2.39 -0.85
CA ILE A 122 -14.18 -3.61 -0.07
C ILE A 122 -15.68 -3.85 0.02
N GLY A 123 -16.11 -5.03 -0.43
CA GLY A 123 -17.51 -5.47 -0.40
C GLY A 123 -18.12 -5.53 1.01
N PRO A 124 -19.28 -6.19 1.17
CA PRO A 124 -19.45 -7.60 0.77
C PRO A 124 -20.01 -7.81 -0.64
N TYR A 125 -20.67 -6.81 -1.22
CA TYR A 125 -21.19 -6.84 -2.60
C TYR A 125 -20.41 -5.85 -3.47
N ALA A 126 -19.90 -6.32 -4.60
CA ALA A 126 -19.17 -5.50 -5.56
C ALA A 126 -19.93 -5.28 -6.88
N CYS A 127 -20.98 -6.07 -7.15
CA CYS A 127 -21.53 -6.26 -8.49
C CYS A 127 -20.43 -6.73 -9.45
N ALA A 128 -19.70 -5.78 -10.04
CA ALA A 128 -18.49 -5.98 -10.84
C ALA A 128 -18.64 -7.07 -11.89
N GLU A 129 -19.84 -7.28 -12.43
CA GLU A 129 -20.17 -8.32 -13.41
C GLU A 129 -19.54 -9.67 -13.02
N TRP A 130 -19.56 -9.96 -11.72
CA TRP A 130 -18.95 -11.13 -11.11
C TRP A 130 -20.02 -12.07 -10.60
N ASN A 131 -19.70 -13.35 -10.47
CA ASN A 131 -20.64 -14.35 -9.99
C ASN A 131 -21.27 -13.92 -8.67
N TYR A 132 -22.61 -13.81 -8.67
CA TYR A 132 -23.45 -13.34 -7.55
C TYR A 132 -23.00 -12.00 -6.95
N GLY A 133 -22.35 -11.14 -7.75
CA GLY A 133 -21.83 -9.85 -7.30
C GLY A 133 -20.79 -9.94 -6.19
N CYS A 134 -20.05 -11.05 -6.12
CA CYS A 134 -19.08 -11.40 -5.07
C CYS A 134 -19.68 -11.82 -3.72
N ILE A 135 -21.01 -11.87 -3.59
CA ILE A 135 -21.64 -12.40 -2.38
C ILE A 135 -21.42 -13.90 -2.34
N GLN A 136 -21.15 -14.39 -1.13
CA GLN A 136 -20.97 -15.81 -0.90
C GLN A 136 -22.31 -16.51 -0.65
N LEU A 137 -22.51 -17.71 -1.19
CA LEU A 137 -23.80 -18.41 -1.14
C LEU A 137 -24.24 -18.75 0.29
N PHE A 138 -23.31 -19.08 1.20
CA PHE A 138 -23.65 -19.33 2.60
C PHE A 138 -24.24 -18.11 3.31
N PHE A 139 -24.13 -16.91 2.74
CA PHE A 139 -24.72 -15.70 3.30
C PHE A 139 -26.26 -15.69 3.16
N LEU A 140 -26.80 -16.48 2.22
CA LEU A 140 -28.23 -16.53 1.92
C LEU A 140 -29.00 -17.57 2.78
N PHE A 141 -28.31 -18.29 3.68
CA PHE A 141 -28.85 -19.36 4.51
C PHE A 141 -28.42 -19.19 5.97
#